data_AF-A0A933VC18-F1
#
_entry.id   AF-A0A933VC18-F1
#
_cell.length_a   1.000
_cell.length_b   1.000
_cell.length_c   1.000
_cell.angle_alpha   90.00
_cell.angle_beta   90.00
_cell.angle_gamma   90.00
#
_symmetry.space_group_name_H-M   'P 1'
#
loop_
_entity.id
_entity.type
_entity.pdbx_description
1 polymer ?
#
loop_
_entity_poly.entity_id
_entity_poly.type
_entity_poly.pdbx_seq_one_letter_code
_entity_poly.pdbx_strand_id
1 'polypeptide(L)' 'RDGRTEQRVARRSRILLAMEHPRTIVDDLAQRVAMTPTGVWYVCRRYETAGLDAIYDAPRTGTPARDFGT' A
#
# COMPACT_ATOMS: atom_id res chain seq x y z
N ARG A 1 -15.98 6.38 -4.48
CA ARG A 1 -14.69 5.69 -4.24
C ARG A 1 -13.66 6.43 -5.07
N ASP A 2 -12.62 7.00 -4.45
CA ASP A 2 -11.62 7.80 -5.17
C ASP A 2 -10.64 6.86 -5.89
N GLY A 3 -10.33 7.11 -7.16
CA GLY A 3 -9.41 6.29 -7.98
C GLY A 3 -8.01 6.18 -7.38
N ARG A 4 -7.67 7.06 -6.42
CA ARG A 4 -6.46 6.96 -5.59
C ARG A 4 -6.41 5.71 -4.71
N THR A 5 -7.54 5.25 -4.18
CA THR A 5 -7.61 4.03 -3.36
C THR A 5 -7.35 2.78 -4.20
N GLU A 6 -7.96 2.71 -5.38
CA GLU A 6 -7.80 1.60 -6.32
C GLU A 6 -6.34 1.49 -6.80
N GLN A 7 -5.71 2.61 -7.11
CA GLN A 7 -4.28 2.65 -7.44
C GLN A 7 -3.39 2.18 -6.28
N ARG A 8 -3.74 2.49 -5.03
CA ARG A 8 -2.98 2.06 -3.86
C ARG A 8 -3.10 0.55 -3.62
N VAL A 9 -4.32 0.02 -3.70
CA VAL A 9 -4.62 -1.42 -3.62
C VAL A 9 -3.81 -2.17 -4.69
N ALA A 10 -3.94 -1.75 -5.96
CA ALA A 10 -3.22 -2.37 -7.07
C ALA A 10 -1.70 -2.34 -6.89
N ARG A 11 -1.15 -1.23 -6.38
CA ARG A 11 0.29 -1.11 -6.11
C ARG A 11 0.75 -2.09 -5.02
N ARG A 12 0.03 -2.18 -3.90
CA ARG A 12 0.35 -3.12 -2.82
C ARG A 12 0.25 -4.57 -3.27
N SER A 13 -0.78 -4.91 -4.05
CA SER A 13 -0.92 -6.26 -4.63
C SER A 13 0.26 -6.62 -5.54
N ARG A 14 0.70 -5.70 -6.41
CA ARG A 14 1.87 -5.93 -7.28
C ARG A 14 3.16 -6.16 -6.50
N ILE A 15 3.35 -5.45 -5.40
CA ILE A 15 4.51 -5.65 -4.52
C ILE A 15 4.51 -7.06 -3.94
N LEU A 16 3.39 -7.49 -3.35
CA LEU A 16 3.30 -8.80 -2.70
C LEU A 16 3.50 -9.95 -3.69
N LEU A 17 2.88 -9.85 -4.87
CA LEU A 17 3.07 -10.83 -5.95
C LEU A 17 4.53 -10.88 -6.43
N ALA A 18 5.17 -9.72 -6.61
CA ALA A 18 6.57 -9.70 -7.02
C ALA A 18 7.49 -10.32 -5.96
N MET A 19 7.21 -10.10 -4.67
CA MET A 19 8.02 -10.64 -3.56
C MET A 19 7.86 -12.16 -3.37
N GLU A 20 6.86 -12.80 -3.97
CA GLU A 20 6.74 -14.26 -4.03
C GLU A 20 7.86 -14.89 -4.88
N HIS A 21 8.43 -14.13 -5.83
CA HIS A 21 9.53 -14.61 -6.66
C HIS A 21 10.87 -14.40 -5.95
N PRO A 22 11.64 -15.47 -5.65
CA PRO A 22 12.87 -15.38 -4.86
C PRO A 22 14.02 -14.64 -5.55
N ARG A 23 13.89 -14.35 -6.85
CA ARG A 23 14.85 -13.56 -7.64
C ARG A 23 14.51 -12.06 -7.69
N THR A 24 13.47 -11.63 -6.99
CA THR A 24 13.05 -10.23 -6.99
C THR A 24 14.07 -9.36 -6.26
N ILE A 25 14.61 -8.39 -6.98
CA ILE A 25 15.48 -7.34 -6.42
C ILE A 25 14.59 -6.21 -5.91
N VAL A 26 14.69 -5.90 -4.62
CA VAL A 26 13.81 -4.92 -3.96
C VAL A 26 13.96 -3.52 -4.56
N ASP A 27 15.18 -3.10 -4.91
CA ASP A 27 15.44 -1.77 -5.47
C ASP A 27 14.82 -1.61 -6.87
N ASP A 28 14.91 -2.64 -7.72
CA ASP A 28 14.27 -2.65 -9.04
C ASP A 28 12.75 -2.63 -8.92
N LEU A 29 12.20 -3.42 -7.98
CA LEU A 29 10.77 -3.43 -7.70
C LEU A 29 10.30 -2.05 -7.23
N ALA A 30 11.02 -1.44 -6.29
CA ALA A 30 10.73 -0.14 -5.72
C ALA A 30 10.65 0.94 -6.83
N GLN A 31 11.60 0.93 -7.77
CA GLN A 31 11.56 1.80 -8.95
C GLN A 31 10.32 1.54 -9.82
N ARG A 32 10.03 0.29 -10.15
CA ARG A 32 8.86 -0.09 -10.99
C ARG A 32 7.53 0.32 -10.39
N VAL A 33 7.40 0.27 -9.05
CA VAL A 33 6.15 0.65 -8.36
C VAL A 33 6.12 2.11 -7.90
N ALA A 34 7.17 2.88 -8.19
CA ALA A 34 7.37 4.25 -7.72
C ALA A 34 7.22 4.38 -6.19
N MET A 35 7.93 3.52 -5.45
CA MET A 35 8.03 3.56 -3.99
C MET A 35 9.49 3.50 -3.55
N THR A 36 9.73 3.81 -2.28
CA THR A 36 11.04 3.56 -1.67
C THR A 36 11.17 2.09 -1.26
N PRO A 37 12.39 1.53 -1.18
CA PRO A 37 12.63 0.18 -0.65
C PRO A 37 12.05 -0.01 0.76
N THR A 38 12.17 1.01 1.62
CA THR A 38 11.54 1.00 2.95
C THR A 38 10.02 0.89 2.87
N GLY A 39 9.39 1.58 1.91
CA GLY A 39 7.95 1.47 1.68
C GLY A 39 7.51 0.08 1.22
N VAL A 40 8.31 -0.56 0.36
CA VAL A 40 8.11 -1.97 -0.03
C VAL A 40 8.21 -2.89 1.19
N TRP A 41 9.26 -2.73 2.01
CA TRP A 41 9.43 -3.48 3.26
C TRP A 41 8.23 -3.34 4.20
N TYR A 42 7.72 -2.11 4.40
CA TYR A 42 6.54 -1.88 5.24
C TYR A 42 5.29 -2.60 4.72
N VAL A 43 5.11 -2.70 3.40
CA VAL A 43 3.97 -3.45 2.82
C VAL A 43 4.09 -4.93 3.13
N CYS A 44 5.28 -5.53 2.92
CA CYS A 44 5.52 -6.93 3.25
C CYS A 44 5.35 -7.20 4.75
N ARG A 45 5.93 -6.35 5.60
CA ARG A 45 5.82 -6.46 7.06
C ARG A 45 4.37 -6.36 7.54
N ARG A 46 3.58 -5.47 6.93
CA ARG A 46 2.15 -5.35 7.24
C ARG A 46 1.37 -6.60 6.80
N TYR A 47 1.72 -7.19 5.66
CA TYR A 47 1.10 -8.43 5.18
C TYR A 47 1.41 -9.62 6.10
N GLU A 48 2.65 -9.74 6.61
CA GLU A 48 2.98 -10.75 7.62
C GLU A 48 2.10 -10.66 8.87
N THR A 49 1.76 -9.45 9.31
CA THR A 49 0.95 -9.22 10.51
C THR A 49 -0.56 -9.34 10.27
N ALA A 50 -1.05 -8.89 9.12
CA ALA A 50 -2.49 -8.66 8.88
C ALA A 50 -3.04 -9.41 7.65
N GLY A 51 -2.23 -10.17 6.92
CA GLY A 51 -2.65 -10.84 5.69
C GLY A 51 -3.19 -9.86 4.63
N LEU A 52 -4.29 -10.24 3.98
CA LEU A 52 -4.90 -9.47 2.88
C LEU A 52 -5.42 -8.09 3.32
N ASP A 53 -5.70 -7.87 4.60
CA ASP A 53 -6.08 -6.55 5.12
C ASP A 53 -4.97 -5.52 4.97
N ALA A 54 -3.72 -5.95 4.75
CA ALA A 54 -2.61 -5.07 4.42
C ALA A 54 -2.78 -4.35 3.06
N ILE A 55 -3.54 -4.94 2.13
CA ILE A 55 -3.73 -4.40 0.78
C ILE A 55 -4.76 -3.26 0.82
N TYR A 56 -5.83 -3.43 1.60
CA TYR A 56 -6.89 -2.44 1.72
C TYR A 56 -6.47 -1.28 2.62
N ASP A 57 -7.03 -0.10 2.35
CA ASP A 57 -6.94 0.98 3.32
C ASP A 57 -7.94 0.68 4.45
N ALA A 58 -7.45 0.73 5.70
CA ALA A 58 -8.32 0.71 6.85
C ALA A 58 -9.37 1.82 6.70
N PRO A 59 -10.64 1.59 7.11
CA PRO A 59 -11.63 2.64 7.15
C PRO A 59 -11.03 3.83 7.91
N ARG A 60 -10.72 4.91 7.20
CA ARG A 60 -10.29 6.14 7.85
C ARG A 60 -11.57 6.73 8.39
N THR A 61 -11.82 6.59 9.69
CA THR A 61 -12.80 7.42 10.38
C THR A 61 -12.29 8.85 10.23
N GLY A 62 -12.74 9.53 9.19
CA GLY A 62 -12.35 10.91 8.94
C GLY A 62 -12.73 11.70 10.17
N THR A 63 -11.76 12.40 10.76
CA THR A 63 -12.08 13.53 11.64
C THR A 63 -13.10 14.37 10.87
N PRO A 64 -14.31 14.62 11.42
CA PRO A 64 -15.29 15.43 10.72
C PRO A 64 -14.60 16.72 10.30
N ALA A 65 -14.71 17.06 9.02
CA ALA A 65 -14.30 18.38 8.56
C ALA A 65 -14.99 19.37 9.50
N ARG A 66 -14.22 20.23 10.17
CA ARG A 66 -14.80 21.34 10.90
C ARG A 66 -15.51 22.17 9.85
N ASP A 67 -16.82 22.02 9.79
CA ASP A 67 -17.70 22.92 9.07
C ASP A 67 -17.54 24.26 9.79
N PHE A 68 -16.66 25.12 9.28
CA PHE A 68 -16.60 26.50 9.71
C PHE A 68 -17.81 27.18 9.08
N GLY A 69 -18.96 26.99 9.73
CA GLY A 69 -20.20 27.67 9.40
C GLY A 69 -20.21 29.10 9.96
N THR A 70 -20.62 30.03 9.09
CA THR A 70 -20.99 31.45 9.30
C THR A 70 -19.87 32.47 9.38
#